data_AF-A0A938SF02-F1
#
_entry.id   AF-A0A938SF02-F1
#
_cell.length_a   1.000
_cell.length_b   1.000
_cell.length_c   1.000
_cell.angle_alpha   90.00
_cell.angle_beta   90.00
_cell.angle_gamma   90.00
#
_symmetry.space_group_name_H-M   'P 1'
#
loop_
_entity.id
_entity.type
_entity.pdbx_description
1 polymer ?
#
loop_
_entity_poly.entity_id
_entity_poly.type
_entity_poly.pdbx_seq_one_letter_code
_entity_poly.pdbx_strand_id
1 'polypeptide(L)'
;MNCIRAFRAVSLLVAAGVAWLTGGRAVADEAATLAATLEKEQVVVTVGGKLFTSYRFAPTLKKPYLWPVIGPRSGKSLTVESVADNHPHHNSIWIGCDRVNGQNFWAPPDKLDNGQIRSLGPKLVRAEGKEVVFTDECLWQKPGAEPVIRDLRRIAVAAPSADLRLIDFDITLQMLTDVSVQKTNHSLFSVRVVPELSVTSGGTLVNAEGQKGEKATFGVASPWCDYFGTREGVTEGVALFEHPGNRWFPCRWFTRDYGFMSPTPMYWPPDDKEHRFPKGEEVSLRYRVVVHAGDVAAAGIAGLFAQYAGDVGAARLNQALGRLKRYEFGQSREPLLAVDGLVRESQRSPQLRETIEDRLAATLQTDATLDAKQFICEELSKIGSERSVPVLAKLLTDEKLSNAARFALERNPSPKADEALRGALT
;
A
#
# COMPACT_ATOMS: atom_id res chain seq x y z
N MET A 1 -67.37 63.59 -27.97
CA MET A 1 -66.35 63.76 -29.03
C MET A 1 -65.08 64.22 -28.34
N ASN A 2 -64.19 63.28 -27.97
CA ASN A 2 -63.00 62.84 -28.73
C ASN A 2 -61.92 63.93 -28.73
N CYS A 3 -60.67 63.76 -28.27
CA CYS A 3 -59.79 62.59 -28.23
C CYS A 3 -58.76 62.71 -27.08
N ILE A 4 -58.50 61.61 -26.36
CA ILE A 4 -57.33 61.45 -25.48
C ILE A 4 -56.26 60.65 -26.25
N ARG A 5 -55.01 61.14 -26.19
CA ARG A 5 -53.81 60.55 -26.79
C ARG A 5 -53.40 59.26 -26.09
N ALA A 6 -52.99 58.28 -26.89
CA ALA A 6 -52.47 56.99 -26.48
C ALA A 6 -51.11 57.08 -25.76
N PHE A 7 -50.97 56.34 -24.66
CA PHE A 7 -49.68 55.95 -24.09
C PHE A 7 -49.57 54.42 -24.15
N ARG A 8 -48.51 53.92 -24.77
CA ARG A 8 -48.15 52.50 -24.82
C ARG A 8 -47.58 52.07 -23.47
N ALA A 9 -48.20 51.09 -22.81
CA ALA A 9 -47.60 50.36 -21.70
C ALA A 9 -46.92 49.09 -22.25
N VAL A 10 -45.60 49.01 -22.11
CA VAL A 10 -44.82 47.79 -22.34
C VAL A 10 -44.97 46.91 -21.11
N SER A 11 -45.55 45.72 -21.27
CA SER A 11 -45.67 44.73 -20.21
C SER A 11 -44.37 43.92 -20.11
N LEU A 12 -43.63 44.08 -19.00
CA LEU A 12 -42.50 43.23 -18.63
C LEU A 12 -43.06 41.99 -17.89
N LEU A 13 -43.10 40.85 -18.58
CA LEU A 13 -43.33 39.54 -17.98
C LEU A 13 -42.04 39.08 -17.30
N VAL A 14 -42.01 39.10 -15.97
CA VAL A 14 -40.97 38.45 -15.17
C VAL A 14 -41.33 36.98 -15.06
N ALA A 15 -40.65 36.13 -15.83
CA ALA A 15 -40.73 34.68 -15.68
C ALA A 15 -39.93 34.25 -14.44
N ALA A 16 -40.64 33.84 -13.37
CA ALA A 16 -40.03 33.17 -12.24
C ALA A 16 -39.64 31.74 -12.63
N GLY A 17 -38.39 31.55 -13.05
CA GLY A 17 -37.81 30.23 -13.27
C GLY A 17 -37.56 29.54 -11.93
N VAL A 18 -38.37 28.53 -11.60
CA VAL A 18 -38.08 27.60 -10.51
C VAL A 18 -36.93 26.70 -10.97
N ALA A 19 -35.72 27.01 -10.51
CA ALA A 19 -34.57 26.12 -10.65
C ALA A 19 -34.80 24.88 -9.77
N TRP A 20 -35.10 23.75 -10.41
CA TRP A 20 -34.99 22.44 -9.78
C TRP A 20 -33.51 22.14 -9.55
N LEU A 21 -33.02 22.48 -8.36
CA LEU A 21 -31.77 21.94 -7.84
C LEU A 21 -31.99 20.43 -7.63
N THR A 22 -31.65 19.63 -8.63
CA THR A 22 -31.46 18.19 -8.45
C THR A 22 -30.23 18.02 -7.58
N GLY A 23 -30.43 18.08 -6.26
CA GLY A 23 -29.48 17.62 -5.27
C GLY A 23 -29.30 16.12 -5.46
N GLY A 24 -28.41 15.73 -6.38
CA GLY A 24 -27.87 14.39 -6.42
C GLY A 24 -27.16 14.16 -5.10
N ARG A 25 -27.82 13.45 -4.18
CA ARG A 25 -27.10 12.78 -3.11
C ARG A 25 -26.07 11.90 -3.81
N ALA A 26 -24.79 12.19 -3.61
CA ALA A 26 -23.75 11.21 -3.86
C ALA A 26 -24.14 9.98 -3.05
N VAL A 27 -24.61 8.94 -3.75
CA VAL A 27 -24.75 7.63 -3.15
C VAL A 27 -23.33 7.26 -2.77
N ALA A 28 -23.04 7.20 -1.47
CA ALA A 28 -21.78 6.64 -1.02
C ALA A 28 -21.73 5.22 -1.59
N ASP A 29 -20.80 5.01 -2.52
CA ASP A 29 -20.65 3.74 -3.23
C ASP A 29 -20.27 2.68 -2.19
N GLU A 30 -21.21 1.79 -1.88
CA GLU A 30 -21.06 0.87 -0.75
C GLU A 30 -20.00 -0.18 -1.08
N ALA A 31 -19.10 -0.44 -0.14
CA ALA A 31 -18.05 -1.45 -0.30
C ALA A 31 -18.68 -2.80 -0.69
N ALA A 32 -18.20 -3.39 -1.78
CA ALA A 32 -18.77 -4.62 -2.30
C ALA A 32 -18.44 -5.81 -1.40
N THR A 33 -19.35 -6.77 -1.31
CA THR A 33 -19.10 -8.03 -0.59
C THR A 33 -18.15 -8.90 -1.41
N LEU A 34 -17.05 -9.33 -0.79
CA LEU A 34 -16.10 -10.29 -1.35
C LEU A 34 -16.37 -11.69 -0.81
N ALA A 35 -16.01 -12.69 -1.61
CA ALA A 35 -15.93 -14.09 -1.19
C ALA A 35 -14.71 -14.77 -1.83
N ALA A 36 -14.09 -15.68 -1.10
CA ALA A 36 -12.95 -16.49 -1.52
C ALA A 36 -13.25 -17.97 -1.31
N THR A 37 -13.01 -18.79 -2.33
CA THR A 37 -13.16 -20.25 -2.28
C THR A 37 -11.82 -20.91 -2.59
N LEU A 38 -11.41 -21.86 -1.75
CA LEU A 38 -10.25 -22.70 -2.01
C LEU A 38 -10.70 -23.90 -2.85
N GLU A 39 -10.27 -23.93 -4.11
CA GLU A 39 -10.41 -25.06 -5.01
C GLU A 39 -9.10 -25.85 -5.07
N LYS A 40 -9.07 -26.97 -5.80
CA LYS A 40 -7.95 -27.93 -5.82
C LYS A 40 -6.58 -27.26 -6.06
N GLU A 41 -6.52 -26.31 -6.98
CA GLU A 41 -5.26 -25.71 -7.46
C GLU A 41 -5.34 -24.18 -7.57
N GLN A 42 -6.39 -23.58 -6.98
CA GLN A 42 -6.57 -22.15 -6.98
C GLN A 42 -7.42 -21.63 -5.82
N VAL A 43 -7.17 -20.39 -5.39
CA VAL A 43 -8.08 -19.61 -4.53
C VAL A 43 -8.84 -18.63 -5.42
N VAL A 44 -10.13 -18.88 -5.64
CA VAL A 44 -10.99 -18.02 -6.45
C VAL A 44 -11.53 -16.90 -5.59
N VAL A 45 -11.33 -15.65 -6.00
CA VAL A 45 -11.85 -14.46 -5.32
C VAL A 45 -12.90 -13.78 -6.19
N THR A 46 -14.06 -13.54 -5.61
CA THR A 46 -15.20 -12.86 -6.23
C THR A 46 -15.54 -11.56 -5.53
N VAL A 47 -16.11 -10.62 -6.26
CA VAL A 47 -16.65 -9.35 -5.77
C VAL A 47 -18.08 -9.21 -6.28
N GLY A 48 -19.05 -9.11 -5.37
CA GLY A 48 -20.47 -9.11 -5.74
C GLY A 48 -20.88 -10.38 -6.52
N GLY A 49 -20.28 -11.53 -6.20
CA GLY A 49 -20.52 -12.81 -6.86
C GLY A 49 -19.89 -12.97 -8.25
N LYS A 50 -19.17 -11.96 -8.76
CA LYS A 50 -18.45 -12.04 -10.04
C LYS A 50 -16.97 -12.30 -9.80
N LEU A 51 -16.34 -13.12 -10.66
CA LEU A 51 -14.90 -13.36 -10.61
C LEU A 51 -14.14 -12.03 -10.65
N PHE A 52 -13.20 -11.85 -9.73
CA PHE A 52 -12.24 -10.77 -9.76
C PHE A 52 -10.84 -11.30 -10.09
N THR A 53 -10.37 -12.27 -9.32
CA THR A 53 -9.06 -12.88 -9.52
C THR A 53 -9.01 -14.31 -9.00
N SER A 54 -7.96 -15.04 -9.37
CA SER A 54 -7.68 -16.37 -8.85
C SER A 54 -6.20 -16.53 -8.53
N TYR A 55 -5.86 -16.95 -7.32
CA TYR A 55 -4.49 -17.30 -6.94
C TYR A 55 -4.22 -18.74 -7.35
N ARG A 56 -3.46 -18.92 -8.42
CA ARG A 56 -3.18 -20.22 -9.04
C ARG A 56 -1.90 -20.81 -8.45
N PHE A 57 -1.97 -22.06 -8.01
CA PHE A 57 -0.87 -22.72 -7.30
C PHE A 57 -0.67 -24.19 -7.72
N ALA A 58 -1.17 -24.57 -8.90
CA ALA A 58 -1.00 -25.93 -9.42
C ALA A 58 0.48 -26.37 -9.40
N PRO A 59 0.79 -27.63 -9.07
CA PRO A 59 2.17 -28.13 -8.96
C PRO A 59 2.93 -28.13 -10.30
N THR A 60 2.21 -27.98 -11.42
CA THR A 60 2.77 -27.85 -12.77
C THR A 60 3.25 -26.43 -13.09
N LEU A 61 2.93 -25.43 -12.27
CA LEU A 61 3.36 -24.04 -12.47
C LEU A 61 4.78 -23.84 -11.96
N LYS A 62 5.53 -22.93 -12.61
CA LYS A 62 6.86 -22.52 -12.10
C LYS A 62 6.79 -21.86 -10.72
N LYS A 63 5.73 -21.08 -10.52
CA LYS A 63 5.50 -20.20 -9.37
C LYS A 63 4.00 -19.89 -9.27
N PRO A 64 3.45 -19.70 -8.07
CA PRO A 64 2.08 -19.22 -7.92
C PRO A 64 1.94 -17.77 -8.39
N TYR A 65 0.76 -17.43 -8.91
CA TYR A 65 0.44 -16.07 -9.40
C TYR A 65 -1.07 -15.80 -9.34
N LEU A 66 -1.46 -14.53 -9.41
CA LEU A 66 -2.86 -14.12 -9.55
C LEU A 66 -3.24 -13.94 -11.02
N TRP A 67 -4.24 -14.67 -11.52
CA TRP A 67 -4.84 -14.42 -12.83
C TRP A 67 -6.24 -15.06 -12.94
N PRO A 68 -7.21 -14.43 -13.63
CA PRO A 68 -7.17 -13.08 -14.22
C PRO A 68 -7.13 -11.99 -13.16
N VAL A 69 -6.89 -10.74 -13.53
CA VAL A 69 -7.09 -9.58 -12.64
C VAL A 69 -8.06 -8.66 -13.34
N ILE A 70 -9.34 -8.80 -13.01
CA ILE A 70 -10.44 -8.19 -13.76
C ILE A 70 -10.66 -6.74 -13.34
N GLY A 71 -10.78 -5.86 -14.35
CA GLY A 71 -11.05 -4.45 -14.15
C GLY A 71 -12.42 -4.19 -13.52
N PRO A 72 -12.55 -3.15 -12.66
CA PRO A 72 -13.78 -2.86 -11.92
C PRO A 72 -15.01 -2.53 -12.79
N ARG A 73 -14.80 -2.08 -14.04
CA ARG A 73 -15.82 -1.56 -14.95
C ARG A 73 -15.96 -2.35 -16.24
N SER A 74 -14.86 -2.74 -16.88
CA SER A 74 -14.93 -3.44 -18.18
C SER A 74 -15.30 -4.92 -18.06
N GLY A 75 -15.10 -5.54 -16.89
CA GLY A 75 -15.22 -6.99 -16.74
C GLY A 75 -14.14 -7.79 -17.49
N LYS A 76 -13.14 -7.11 -18.06
CA LYS A 76 -12.00 -7.73 -18.77
C LYS A 76 -10.77 -7.76 -17.87
N SER A 77 -9.89 -8.74 -18.08
CA SER A 77 -8.59 -8.75 -17.39
C SER A 77 -7.76 -7.53 -17.78
N LEU A 78 -7.13 -6.90 -16.80
CA LEU A 78 -6.13 -5.84 -16.98
C LEU A 78 -4.71 -6.42 -17.08
N THR A 79 -4.52 -7.68 -16.67
CA THR A 79 -3.26 -8.42 -16.76
C THR A 79 -3.36 -9.63 -17.69
N VAL A 80 -2.21 -10.09 -18.18
CA VAL A 80 -2.11 -11.25 -19.08
C VAL A 80 -1.45 -12.43 -18.37
N GLU A 81 -1.96 -13.65 -18.60
CA GLU A 81 -1.40 -14.87 -17.99
C GLU A 81 -0.06 -15.28 -18.59
N SER A 82 0.08 -15.10 -19.91
CA SER A 82 1.29 -15.41 -20.65
C SER A 82 1.18 -14.78 -22.05
N VAL A 83 2.31 -14.33 -22.60
CA VAL A 83 2.40 -13.87 -24.00
C VAL A 83 3.29 -14.86 -24.73
N ALA A 84 2.66 -15.77 -25.48
CA ALA A 84 3.28 -16.99 -26.03
C ALA A 84 4.58 -16.74 -26.80
N ASP A 85 4.68 -15.63 -27.53
CA ASP A 85 5.74 -15.45 -28.54
C ASP A 85 6.99 -14.71 -28.05
N ASN A 86 6.98 -14.09 -26.86
CA ASN A 86 8.15 -13.29 -26.43
C ASN A 86 8.44 -13.34 -24.92
N HIS A 87 7.43 -13.57 -24.06
CA HIS A 87 7.65 -13.63 -22.61
C HIS A 87 6.72 -14.66 -21.96
N PRO A 88 6.85 -15.96 -22.29
CA PRO A 88 5.93 -17.00 -21.80
C PRO A 88 5.96 -17.20 -20.26
N HIS A 89 6.96 -16.60 -19.59
CA HIS A 89 7.20 -16.66 -18.15
C HIS A 89 6.60 -15.50 -17.35
N HIS A 90 6.03 -14.48 -18.01
CA HIS A 90 5.33 -13.38 -17.32
C HIS A 90 3.89 -13.78 -17.02
N ASN A 91 3.56 -13.92 -15.73
CA ASN A 91 2.30 -14.48 -15.27
C ASN A 91 1.48 -13.49 -14.44
N SER A 92 0.94 -12.45 -15.08
CA SER A 92 0.04 -11.47 -14.45
C SER A 92 0.65 -10.78 -13.21
N ILE A 93 0.41 -11.25 -11.98
CA ILE A 93 1.00 -10.74 -10.74
C ILE A 93 1.70 -11.90 -10.03
N TRP A 94 3.02 -11.82 -9.85
CA TRP A 94 3.81 -12.88 -9.25
C TRP A 94 5.03 -12.35 -8.49
N ILE A 95 5.64 -13.24 -7.71
CA ILE A 95 6.98 -13.06 -7.14
C ILE A 95 7.91 -14.15 -7.67
N GLY A 96 9.16 -13.78 -7.97
CA GLY A 96 10.21 -14.73 -8.30
C GLY A 96 11.51 -14.04 -8.67
N CYS A 97 12.61 -14.81 -8.70
CA CYS A 97 13.90 -14.34 -9.20
C CYS A 97 14.55 -15.38 -10.11
N ASP A 98 15.32 -14.91 -11.07
CA ASP A 98 16.32 -15.74 -11.73
C ASP A 98 17.63 -15.76 -10.91
N ARG A 99 18.44 -16.81 -11.12
CA ARG A 99 19.78 -17.00 -10.59
C ARG A 99 19.91 -16.83 -9.08
N VAL A 100 19.02 -17.49 -8.33
CA VAL A 100 19.14 -17.65 -6.88
C VAL A 100 19.97 -18.90 -6.60
N ASN A 101 21.19 -18.74 -6.09
CA ASN A 101 22.19 -19.83 -5.98
C ASN A 101 22.37 -20.61 -7.30
N GLY A 102 22.31 -19.92 -8.43
CA GLY A 102 22.38 -20.50 -9.78
C GLY A 102 21.12 -21.23 -10.25
N GLN A 103 20.03 -21.22 -9.47
CA GLN A 103 18.73 -21.78 -9.84
C GLN A 103 17.82 -20.69 -10.42
N ASN A 104 16.87 -21.06 -11.29
CA ASN A 104 15.98 -20.11 -11.94
C ASN A 104 14.54 -20.34 -11.46
N PHE A 105 13.99 -19.39 -10.69
CA PHE A 105 12.62 -19.43 -10.17
C PHE A 105 11.63 -18.58 -10.99
N TRP A 106 12.08 -18.07 -12.14
CA TRP A 106 11.34 -17.13 -12.99
C TRP A 106 10.80 -17.76 -14.27
N ALA A 107 11.54 -18.71 -14.85
CA ALA A 107 11.36 -19.31 -16.18
C ALA A 107 9.95 -19.88 -16.46
N PRO A 108 9.62 -20.26 -17.71
CA PRO A 108 8.34 -20.85 -18.01
C PRO A 108 8.18 -22.25 -17.38
N PRO A 109 6.95 -22.79 -17.32
CA PRO A 109 6.65 -24.04 -16.61
C PRO A 109 7.25 -25.30 -17.26
N ASP A 110 7.80 -25.24 -18.47
CA ASP A 110 8.54 -26.36 -19.09
C ASP A 110 9.97 -26.54 -18.52
N LYS A 111 10.39 -25.65 -17.60
CA LYS A 111 11.74 -25.63 -16.99
C LYS A 111 11.72 -25.88 -15.47
N LEU A 112 10.94 -26.84 -14.98
CA LEU A 112 10.82 -27.09 -13.52
C LEU A 112 12.07 -27.74 -12.90
N ASP A 113 12.89 -28.40 -13.71
CA ASP A 113 14.14 -29.07 -13.33
C ASP A 113 15.18 -28.11 -12.73
N ASN A 114 15.19 -26.84 -13.17
CA ASN A 114 16.12 -25.83 -12.69
C ASN A 114 15.50 -24.83 -11.68
N GLY A 115 14.68 -25.33 -10.74
CA GLY A 115 14.12 -24.56 -9.63
C GLY A 115 12.63 -24.27 -9.79
N GLN A 116 11.88 -24.27 -8.69
CA GLN A 116 10.45 -23.99 -8.65
C GLN A 116 10.09 -23.29 -7.34
N ILE A 117 9.19 -22.31 -7.39
CA ILE A 117 8.53 -21.81 -6.20
C ILE A 117 7.27 -22.66 -6.03
N ARG A 118 7.30 -23.62 -5.12
CA ARG A 118 6.22 -24.57 -4.93
C ARG A 118 5.35 -24.15 -3.75
N SER A 119 4.07 -23.90 -3.98
CA SER A 119 3.08 -23.73 -2.91
C SER A 119 2.87 -25.04 -2.15
N LEU A 120 2.69 -24.93 -0.83
CA LEU A 120 2.31 -26.02 0.07
C LEU A 120 0.81 -26.09 0.33
N GLY A 121 0.01 -25.25 -0.33
CA GLY A 121 -1.44 -25.21 -0.21
C GLY A 121 -1.91 -24.00 0.60
N PRO A 122 -2.64 -23.06 -0.03
CA PRO A 122 -3.16 -21.89 0.66
C PRO A 122 -4.20 -22.24 1.73
N LYS A 123 -4.33 -21.36 2.72
CA LYS A 123 -5.35 -21.42 3.78
C LYS A 123 -6.17 -20.14 3.77
N LEU A 124 -7.50 -20.27 3.74
CA LEU A 124 -8.40 -19.13 3.91
C LEU A 124 -8.40 -18.71 5.39
N VAL A 125 -8.06 -17.46 5.65
CA VAL A 125 -8.12 -16.83 6.98
C VAL A 125 -9.44 -16.08 7.15
N ARG A 126 -9.88 -15.39 6.09
CA ARG A 126 -11.20 -14.77 5.98
C ARG A 126 -11.74 -15.04 4.59
N ALA A 127 -12.82 -15.81 4.52
CA ALA A 127 -13.41 -16.23 3.26
C ALA A 127 -14.44 -15.26 2.70
N GLU A 128 -14.98 -14.34 3.50
CA GLU A 128 -16.03 -13.41 3.05
C GLU A 128 -16.03 -12.08 3.83
N GLY A 129 -16.73 -11.09 3.28
CA GLY A 129 -16.98 -9.78 3.92
C GLY A 129 -16.44 -8.61 3.10
N LYS A 130 -16.04 -7.53 3.78
CA LYS A 130 -15.42 -6.34 3.13
C LYS A 130 -13.98 -6.56 2.68
N GLU A 131 -13.39 -7.64 3.13
CA GLU A 131 -12.02 -8.08 2.82
C GLU A 131 -12.01 -9.60 2.87
N VAL A 132 -11.29 -10.25 1.95
CA VAL A 132 -10.91 -11.66 2.06
C VAL A 132 -9.41 -11.77 2.29
N VAL A 133 -9.01 -12.76 3.08
CA VAL A 133 -7.61 -12.95 3.47
C VAL A 133 -7.28 -14.42 3.36
N PHE A 134 -6.16 -14.73 2.71
CA PHE A 134 -5.61 -16.08 2.68
C PHE A 134 -4.09 -16.03 2.82
N THR A 135 -3.51 -17.15 3.24
CA THR A 135 -2.07 -17.29 3.40
C THR A 135 -1.57 -18.44 2.56
N ASP A 136 -0.32 -18.37 2.11
CA ASP A 136 0.36 -19.48 1.45
C ASP A 136 1.78 -19.61 1.98
N GLU A 137 2.27 -20.84 2.03
CA GLU A 137 3.67 -21.14 2.30
C GLU A 137 4.25 -21.74 1.02
N CYS A 138 5.32 -21.14 0.54
CA CYS A 138 6.01 -21.53 -0.67
C CYS A 138 7.45 -21.94 -0.36
N LEU A 139 7.94 -22.95 -1.06
CA LEU A 139 9.33 -23.41 -1.00
C LEU A 139 10.02 -23.14 -2.32
N TRP A 140 11.16 -22.44 -2.27
CA TRP A 140 12.02 -22.23 -3.42
C TRP A 140 13.03 -23.37 -3.46
N GLN A 141 12.81 -24.34 -4.34
CA GLN A 141 13.62 -25.56 -4.40
C GLN A 141 13.79 -26.10 -5.82
N LYS A 142 14.85 -26.89 -6.03
CA LYS A 142 14.93 -27.81 -7.17
C LYS A 142 14.20 -29.11 -6.86
N PRO A 143 13.68 -29.84 -7.86
CA PRO A 143 13.13 -31.16 -7.65
C PRO A 143 14.15 -32.08 -6.94
N GLY A 144 13.73 -32.71 -5.84
CA GLY A 144 14.57 -33.63 -5.06
C GLY A 144 15.67 -32.97 -4.21
N ALA A 145 15.73 -31.63 -4.14
CA ALA A 145 16.69 -30.91 -3.30
C ALA A 145 15.98 -30.21 -2.13
N GLU A 146 16.74 -29.93 -1.07
CA GLU A 146 16.27 -29.10 0.03
C GLU A 146 15.99 -27.66 -0.43
N PRO A 147 14.97 -26.99 0.13
CA PRO A 147 14.63 -25.61 -0.23
C PRO A 147 15.71 -24.62 0.23
N VAL A 148 15.92 -23.59 -0.59
CA VAL A 148 16.87 -22.49 -0.28
C VAL A 148 16.20 -21.31 0.40
N ILE A 149 14.92 -21.08 0.12
CA ILE A 149 14.10 -20.01 0.71
C ILE A 149 12.74 -20.60 1.09
N ARG A 150 12.28 -20.25 2.29
CA ARG A 150 10.88 -20.40 2.70
C ARG A 150 10.18 -19.05 2.56
N ASP A 151 9.09 -19.04 1.82
CA ASP A 151 8.35 -17.85 1.41
C ASP A 151 6.96 -17.91 2.03
N LEU A 152 6.71 -17.05 3.01
CA LEU A 152 5.45 -16.96 3.73
C LEU A 152 4.67 -15.77 3.20
N ARG A 153 3.43 -15.99 2.74
CA ARG A 153 2.60 -14.97 2.13
C ARG A 153 1.31 -14.80 2.90
N ARG A 154 0.91 -13.56 3.15
CA ARG A 154 -0.47 -13.17 3.45
C ARG A 154 -0.95 -12.30 2.31
N ILE A 155 -2.09 -12.68 1.73
CA ILE A 155 -2.72 -11.96 0.62
C ILE A 155 -4.10 -11.52 1.09
N ALA A 156 -4.36 -10.22 1.05
CA ALA A 156 -5.64 -9.64 1.38
C ALA A 156 -6.23 -8.91 0.19
N VAL A 157 -7.53 -9.11 -0.06
CA VAL A 157 -8.24 -8.48 -1.17
C VAL A 157 -9.43 -7.71 -0.63
N ALA A 158 -9.56 -6.46 -1.08
CA ALA A 158 -10.67 -5.57 -0.72
C ALA A 158 -11.25 -4.88 -1.96
N ALA A 159 -12.51 -4.44 -1.85
CA ALA A 159 -13.25 -3.71 -2.88
C ALA A 159 -13.95 -2.50 -2.24
N PRO A 160 -13.20 -1.44 -1.89
CA PRO A 160 -13.74 -0.32 -1.09
C PRO A 160 -14.79 0.51 -1.82
N SER A 161 -14.86 0.44 -3.16
CA SER A 161 -15.92 1.03 -4.00
C SER A 161 -16.12 0.19 -5.26
N ALA A 162 -17.12 0.51 -6.08
CA ALA A 162 -17.34 -0.15 -7.37
C ALA A 162 -16.15 0.02 -8.31
N ASP A 163 -15.45 1.16 -8.22
CA ASP A 163 -14.34 1.56 -9.10
C ASP A 163 -12.94 1.13 -8.62
N LEU A 164 -12.83 0.46 -7.47
CA LEU A 164 -11.53 0.16 -6.86
C LEU A 164 -11.46 -1.26 -6.31
N ARG A 165 -10.36 -1.96 -6.60
CA ARG A 165 -9.96 -3.21 -5.94
C ARG A 165 -8.54 -3.08 -5.44
N LEU A 166 -8.28 -3.59 -4.25
CA LEU A 166 -6.97 -3.59 -3.61
C LEU A 166 -6.53 -5.03 -3.38
N ILE A 167 -5.28 -5.33 -3.68
CA ILE A 167 -4.65 -6.61 -3.36
C ILE A 167 -3.36 -6.31 -2.59
N ASP A 168 -3.35 -6.63 -1.30
CA ASP A 168 -2.18 -6.47 -0.44
C ASP A 168 -1.43 -7.79 -0.32
N PHE A 169 -0.12 -7.70 -0.46
CA PHE A 169 0.82 -8.79 -0.24
C PHE A 169 1.74 -8.42 0.92
N ASP A 170 1.70 -9.22 1.99
CA ASP A 170 2.75 -9.28 3.00
C ASP A 170 3.54 -10.56 2.78
N ILE A 171 4.85 -10.43 2.50
CA ILE A 171 5.73 -11.54 2.13
C ILE A 171 6.93 -11.56 3.08
N THR A 172 7.23 -12.72 3.65
CA THR A 172 8.46 -12.97 4.41
C THR A 172 9.26 -14.06 3.73
N LEU A 173 10.44 -13.71 3.23
CA LEU A 173 11.41 -14.64 2.68
C LEU A 173 12.42 -15.00 3.77
N GLN A 174 12.39 -16.23 4.26
CA GLN A 174 13.34 -16.78 5.22
C GLN A 174 14.43 -17.55 4.47
N MET A 175 15.68 -17.13 4.62
CA MET A 175 16.82 -17.79 3.98
C MET A 175 17.16 -19.07 4.74
N LEU A 176 16.97 -20.24 4.11
CA LEU A 176 17.24 -21.54 4.75
C LEU A 176 18.71 -21.98 4.61
N THR A 177 19.43 -21.32 3.73
CA THR A 177 20.87 -21.43 3.47
C THR A 177 21.43 -20.04 3.20
N ASP A 178 22.74 -19.92 2.96
CA ASP A 178 23.29 -18.70 2.38
C ASP A 178 22.77 -18.54 0.95
N VAL A 179 22.13 -17.41 0.68
CA VAL A 179 21.48 -17.12 -0.60
C VAL A 179 22.22 -15.99 -1.30
N SER A 180 22.63 -16.25 -2.54
CA SER A 180 23.01 -15.22 -3.50
C SER A 180 21.91 -15.07 -4.56
N VAL A 181 21.53 -13.81 -4.83
CA VAL A 181 20.67 -13.44 -5.96
C VAL A 181 21.49 -12.59 -6.92
N GLN A 182 21.81 -13.15 -8.08
CA GLN A 182 22.61 -12.46 -9.09
C GLN A 182 21.82 -11.39 -9.84
N LYS A 183 22.50 -10.33 -10.26
CA LYS A 183 21.94 -9.26 -11.09
C LYS A 183 21.41 -9.83 -12.40
N THR A 184 20.09 -9.79 -12.56
CA THR A 184 19.38 -10.15 -13.80
C THR A 184 18.14 -9.29 -13.97
N ASN A 185 17.63 -9.18 -15.19
CA ASN A 185 16.37 -8.50 -15.52
C ASN A 185 15.10 -9.22 -15.03
N HIS A 186 15.24 -10.29 -14.24
CA HIS A 186 14.16 -11.20 -13.83
C HIS A 186 14.04 -11.25 -12.31
N SER A 187 13.38 -10.25 -11.74
CA SER A 187 13.15 -10.07 -10.30
C SER A 187 12.21 -8.88 -10.08
N LEU A 188 11.50 -8.70 -8.97
CA LEU A 188 11.19 -9.64 -7.87
C LEU A 188 9.68 -9.82 -7.81
N PHE A 189 8.96 -8.80 -7.31
CA PHE A 189 7.50 -8.72 -7.34
C PHE A 189 7.09 -7.99 -8.61
N SER A 190 6.28 -8.59 -9.45
CA SER A 190 6.10 -8.13 -10.84
C SER A 190 4.65 -8.14 -11.26
N VAL A 191 4.31 -7.15 -12.09
CA VAL A 191 3.02 -7.01 -12.75
C VAL A 191 3.23 -6.98 -14.26
N ARG A 192 2.43 -7.77 -14.97
CA ARG A 192 2.32 -7.76 -16.43
C ARG A 192 0.90 -7.40 -16.86
N VAL A 193 0.72 -6.19 -17.37
CA VAL A 193 -0.55 -5.77 -17.96
C VAL A 193 -0.77 -6.42 -19.33
N VAL A 194 -2.04 -6.50 -19.75
CA VAL A 194 -2.38 -6.89 -21.12
C VAL A 194 -1.76 -5.93 -22.14
N PRO A 195 -1.35 -6.39 -23.34
CA PRO A 195 -0.74 -5.54 -24.36
C PRO A 195 -1.53 -4.27 -24.67
N GLU A 196 -2.86 -4.32 -24.68
CA GLU A 196 -3.76 -3.22 -25.00
C GLU A 196 -3.71 -2.06 -23.98
N LEU A 197 -3.19 -2.28 -22.77
CA LEU A 197 -2.96 -1.23 -21.76
C LEU A 197 -1.49 -0.77 -21.72
N SER A 198 -0.62 -1.38 -22.54
CA SER A 198 0.80 -1.04 -22.60
C SER A 198 1.05 0.25 -23.38
N VAL A 199 2.19 0.89 -23.13
CA VAL A 199 2.63 2.09 -23.89
C VAL A 199 2.75 1.78 -25.37
N THR A 200 3.21 0.58 -25.74
CA THR A 200 3.31 0.16 -27.15
C THR A 200 1.97 0.09 -27.88
N SER A 201 0.84 0.09 -27.17
CA SER A 201 -0.52 0.08 -27.75
C SER A 201 -1.32 1.35 -27.44
N GLY A 202 -0.65 2.43 -27.01
CA GLY A 202 -1.28 3.71 -26.70
C GLY A 202 -1.77 3.87 -25.25
N GLY A 203 -1.47 2.90 -24.37
CA GLY A 203 -1.61 3.06 -22.93
C GLY A 203 -0.54 3.98 -22.34
N THR A 204 -0.57 4.17 -21.02
CA THR A 204 0.36 5.02 -20.29
C THR A 204 1.02 4.25 -19.17
N LEU A 205 2.34 4.33 -19.09
CA LEU A 205 3.13 4.05 -17.90
C LEU A 205 3.50 5.38 -17.25
N VAL A 206 3.28 5.51 -15.94
CA VAL A 206 3.66 6.70 -15.19
C VAL A 206 4.07 6.36 -13.76
N ASN A 207 5.03 7.11 -13.20
CA ASN A 207 5.46 6.97 -11.80
C ASN A 207 4.94 8.12 -10.91
N ALA A 208 5.30 8.09 -9.63
CA ALA A 208 4.83 9.09 -8.66
C ALA A 208 5.25 10.53 -8.95
N GLU A 209 6.38 10.70 -9.64
CA GLU A 209 6.93 11.98 -10.06
C GLU A 209 6.30 12.49 -11.38
N GLY A 210 5.35 11.74 -11.95
CA GLY A 210 4.68 12.08 -13.21
C GLY A 210 5.52 11.78 -14.46
N GLN A 211 6.64 11.07 -14.33
CA GLN A 211 7.49 10.65 -15.44
C GLN A 211 6.80 9.52 -16.21
N LYS A 212 6.83 9.58 -17.54
CA LYS A 212 6.06 8.67 -18.40
C LYS A 212 6.92 7.84 -19.34
N GLY A 213 6.50 6.60 -19.56
CA GLY A 213 7.15 5.65 -20.46
C GLY A 213 8.46 5.08 -19.90
N GLU A 214 8.95 4.01 -20.54
CA GLU A 214 10.14 3.26 -20.12
C GLU A 214 11.36 4.16 -20.01
N LYS A 215 11.59 5.03 -21.01
CA LYS A 215 12.75 5.94 -21.06
C LYS A 215 12.89 6.78 -19.78
N ALA A 216 11.77 7.18 -19.18
CA ALA A 216 11.77 8.08 -18.02
C ALA A 216 11.54 7.37 -16.69
N THR A 217 11.26 6.06 -16.68
CA THR A 217 10.90 5.30 -15.47
C THR A 217 11.84 4.13 -15.19
N PHE A 218 12.53 3.60 -16.20
CA PHE A 218 13.48 2.50 -16.03
C PHE A 218 14.68 2.93 -15.18
N GLY A 219 14.92 2.19 -14.09
CA GLY A 219 16.00 2.47 -13.15
C GLY A 219 15.79 3.70 -12.29
N VAL A 220 14.61 4.31 -12.33
CA VAL A 220 14.24 5.43 -11.48
C VAL A 220 13.63 4.89 -10.19
N ALA A 221 14.06 5.44 -9.05
CA ALA A 221 13.42 5.18 -7.77
C ALA A 221 12.07 5.90 -7.69
N SER A 222 11.03 5.19 -7.30
CA SER A 222 9.68 5.77 -7.13
C SER A 222 8.87 4.93 -6.13
N PRO A 223 7.96 5.51 -5.35
CA PRO A 223 7.10 4.73 -4.45
C PRO A 223 6.07 3.85 -5.17
N TRP A 224 5.70 4.24 -6.40
CA TRP A 224 4.73 3.51 -7.21
C TRP A 224 4.88 3.80 -8.70
N CYS A 225 4.46 2.84 -9.51
CA CYS A 225 4.20 3.02 -10.94
C CYS A 225 2.78 2.53 -11.26
N ASP A 226 2.18 3.11 -12.30
CA ASP A 226 0.85 2.80 -12.79
C ASP A 226 0.87 2.57 -14.29
N TYR A 227 0.13 1.54 -14.73
CA TYR A 227 -0.27 1.37 -16.13
C TYR A 227 -1.76 1.57 -16.25
N PHE A 228 -2.19 2.42 -17.18
CA PHE A 228 -3.60 2.57 -17.52
C PHE A 228 -3.80 2.80 -19.03
N GLY A 229 -5.01 2.51 -19.50
CA GLY A 229 -5.38 2.70 -20.90
C GLY A 229 -6.88 2.58 -21.11
N THR A 230 -7.34 2.90 -22.31
CA THR A 230 -8.76 2.89 -22.67
C THR A 230 -9.06 1.73 -23.61
N ARG A 231 -10.00 0.85 -23.23
CA ARG A 231 -10.56 -0.19 -24.10
C ARG A 231 -12.06 0.01 -24.21
N GLU A 232 -12.58 0.10 -25.44
CA GLU A 232 -14.02 0.23 -25.69
C GLU A 232 -14.68 1.38 -24.89
N GLY A 233 -13.98 2.52 -24.78
CA GLY A 233 -14.47 3.70 -24.05
C GLY A 233 -14.36 3.61 -22.52
N VAL A 234 -13.82 2.51 -21.97
CA VAL A 234 -13.58 2.35 -20.53
C VAL A 234 -12.09 2.52 -20.25
N THR A 235 -11.73 3.49 -19.42
CA THR A 235 -10.36 3.69 -18.92
C THR A 235 -10.19 3.00 -17.58
N GLU A 236 -9.19 2.14 -17.47
CA GLU A 236 -8.84 1.39 -16.27
C GLU A 236 -7.33 1.17 -16.20
N GLY A 237 -6.82 0.86 -15.01
CA GLY A 237 -5.40 0.61 -14.80
C GLY A 237 -5.06 -0.28 -13.62
N VAL A 238 -3.77 -0.56 -13.52
CA VAL A 238 -3.13 -1.32 -12.45
C VAL A 238 -1.93 -0.53 -11.94
N ALA A 239 -2.02 -0.06 -10.69
CA ALA A 239 -0.93 0.56 -9.97
C ALA A 239 -0.27 -0.47 -9.06
N LEU A 240 1.05 -0.40 -8.93
CA LEU A 240 1.82 -1.19 -7.97
C LEU A 240 2.51 -0.24 -6.99
N PHE A 241 2.27 -0.45 -5.70
CA PHE A 241 2.85 0.34 -4.62
C PHE A 241 3.91 -0.48 -3.90
N GLU A 242 5.09 0.10 -3.70
CA GLU A 242 6.07 -0.40 -2.75
C GLU A 242 5.84 0.26 -1.39
N HIS A 243 5.73 -0.54 -0.33
CA HIS A 243 5.52 0.00 1.01
C HIS A 243 6.81 0.64 1.58
N PRO A 244 6.75 1.81 2.23
CA PRO A 244 7.89 2.45 2.89
C PRO A 244 8.62 1.61 3.96
N GLY A 245 7.99 0.54 4.44
CA GLY A 245 8.60 -0.41 5.37
C GLY A 245 9.51 -1.45 4.70
N ASN A 246 9.56 -1.50 3.37
CA ASN A 246 10.47 -2.40 2.66
C ASN A 246 11.90 -1.89 2.78
N ARG A 247 12.86 -2.80 2.97
CA ARG A 247 14.29 -2.47 3.15
C ARG A 247 14.84 -1.52 2.10
N TRP A 248 14.39 -1.64 0.85
CA TRP A 248 14.94 -0.90 -0.29
C TRP A 248 14.09 0.27 -0.74
N PHE A 249 13.06 0.65 0.02
CA PHE A 249 12.14 1.70 -0.40
C PHE A 249 12.81 3.10 -0.41
N PRO A 250 12.45 3.97 -1.37
CA PRO A 250 11.84 3.62 -2.65
C PRO A 250 12.91 2.96 -3.53
N CYS A 251 12.64 1.75 -4.02
CA CYS A 251 13.61 1.05 -4.84
C CYS A 251 13.50 1.49 -6.30
N ARG A 252 14.54 1.18 -7.09
CA ARG A 252 14.55 1.44 -8.53
C ARG A 252 13.61 0.46 -9.25
N TRP A 253 12.93 0.97 -10.27
CA TRP A 253 11.95 0.20 -11.02
C TRP A 253 12.50 -0.37 -12.32
N PHE A 254 12.22 -1.64 -12.58
CA PHE A 254 12.39 -2.24 -13.89
C PHE A 254 11.07 -2.16 -14.64
N THR A 255 10.92 -1.16 -15.50
CA THR A 255 9.71 -0.91 -16.31
C THR A 255 9.95 -1.16 -17.79
N ARG A 256 8.90 -1.51 -18.53
CA ARG A 256 8.97 -1.75 -19.99
C ARG A 256 7.74 -1.25 -20.71
N ASP A 257 7.91 -0.60 -21.86
CA ASP A 257 6.78 -0.04 -22.62
C ASP A 257 5.78 -1.11 -23.09
N TYR A 258 6.19 -2.38 -23.13
CA TYR A 258 5.32 -3.53 -23.43
C TYR A 258 4.43 -4.01 -22.26
N GLY A 259 4.41 -3.28 -21.14
CA GLY A 259 3.47 -3.53 -20.03
C GLY A 259 4.03 -4.34 -18.85
N PHE A 260 5.33 -4.27 -18.58
CA PHE A 260 5.93 -4.91 -17.39
C PHE A 260 6.45 -3.85 -16.42
N MET A 261 6.18 -4.05 -15.13
CA MET A 261 6.80 -3.27 -14.05
C MET A 261 7.17 -4.16 -12.86
N SER A 262 8.32 -3.83 -12.24
CA SER A 262 8.73 -4.42 -10.97
C SER A 262 9.56 -3.42 -10.16
N PRO A 263 9.20 -3.15 -8.89
CA PRO A 263 10.10 -2.55 -7.91
C PRO A 263 11.13 -3.61 -7.51
N THR A 264 12.30 -3.59 -8.14
CA THR A 264 13.31 -4.65 -7.96
C THR A 264 14.69 -4.10 -7.59
N PRO A 265 15.08 -4.23 -6.32
CA PRO A 265 16.46 -3.92 -5.92
C PRO A 265 17.47 -4.95 -6.45
N MET A 266 17.02 -6.12 -6.92
CA MET A 266 17.90 -7.20 -7.36
C MET A 266 18.62 -6.91 -8.68
N TYR A 267 18.11 -5.99 -9.50
CA TYR A 267 18.80 -5.54 -10.72
C TYR A 267 19.88 -4.48 -10.44
N TRP A 268 19.86 -3.83 -9.28
CA TRP A 268 20.86 -2.84 -8.86
C TRP A 268 21.50 -3.20 -7.51
N PRO A 269 22.23 -4.33 -7.40
CA PRO A 269 22.96 -4.66 -6.18
C PRO A 269 24.10 -3.67 -5.92
N PRO A 270 24.51 -3.47 -4.65
CA PRO A 270 25.55 -2.50 -4.28
C PRO A 270 26.92 -2.75 -4.94
N ASP A 271 27.26 -4.02 -5.21
CA ASP A 271 28.52 -4.43 -5.85
C ASP A 271 28.40 -4.63 -7.36
N ASP A 272 27.25 -4.26 -7.93
CA ASP A 272 26.84 -4.46 -9.32
C ASP A 272 26.81 -5.92 -9.80
N LYS A 273 26.90 -6.91 -8.89
CA LYS A 273 26.93 -8.34 -9.19
C LYS A 273 25.78 -9.11 -8.56
N GLU A 274 25.58 -9.00 -7.25
CA GLU A 274 24.61 -9.82 -6.53
C GLU A 274 24.22 -9.25 -5.15
N HIS A 275 23.05 -9.65 -4.66
CA HIS A 275 22.73 -9.53 -3.24
C HIS A 275 23.05 -10.84 -2.54
N ARG A 276 23.69 -10.75 -1.37
CA ARG A 276 23.97 -11.89 -0.50
C ARG A 276 23.16 -11.79 0.78
N PHE A 277 22.54 -12.90 1.16
CA PHE A 277 21.76 -13.04 2.38
C PHE A 277 22.29 -14.26 3.15
N PRO A 278 22.85 -14.09 4.37
CA PRO A 278 23.20 -15.23 5.22
C PRO A 278 21.98 -16.10 5.57
N LYS A 279 22.25 -17.38 5.84
CA LYS A 279 21.28 -18.30 6.41
C LYS A 279 20.63 -17.70 7.68
N GLY A 280 19.31 -17.84 7.76
CA GLY A 280 18.51 -17.35 8.89
C GLY A 280 18.07 -15.89 8.76
N GLU A 281 18.56 -15.15 7.75
CA GLU A 281 18.05 -13.81 7.47
C GLU A 281 16.59 -13.86 6.99
N GLU A 282 15.80 -12.89 7.43
CA GLU A 282 14.45 -12.66 6.94
C GLU A 282 14.36 -11.36 6.15
N VAL A 283 13.75 -11.42 4.98
CA VAL A 283 13.41 -10.25 4.17
C VAL A 283 11.89 -10.12 4.16
N SER A 284 11.39 -9.05 4.77
CA SER A 284 9.97 -8.68 4.74
C SER A 284 9.70 -7.70 3.61
N LEU A 285 8.68 -8.00 2.81
CA LEU A 285 8.26 -7.20 1.66
C LEU A 285 6.76 -6.98 1.73
N ARG A 286 6.33 -5.76 1.45
CA ARG A 286 4.92 -5.38 1.38
C ARG A 286 4.64 -4.62 0.10
N TYR A 287 3.61 -5.06 -0.61
CA TYR A 287 3.17 -4.47 -1.86
C TYR A 287 1.65 -4.36 -1.89
N ARG A 288 1.15 -3.28 -2.47
CA ARG A 288 -0.27 -3.13 -2.77
C ARG A 288 -0.45 -3.01 -4.28
N VAL A 289 -1.29 -3.85 -4.85
CA VAL A 289 -1.76 -3.69 -6.22
C VAL A 289 -3.12 -3.01 -6.17
N VAL A 290 -3.24 -1.92 -6.91
CA VAL A 290 -4.45 -1.11 -7.03
C VAL A 290 -5.03 -1.30 -8.42
N VAL A 291 -6.20 -1.93 -8.51
CA VAL A 291 -6.95 -2.09 -9.76
C VAL A 291 -8.03 -1.02 -9.76
N HIS A 292 -8.00 -0.11 -10.73
CA HIS A 292 -8.78 1.12 -10.67
C HIS A 292 -9.49 1.44 -11.99
N ALA A 293 -10.57 2.22 -11.89
CA ALA A 293 -11.19 2.91 -13.00
C ALA A 293 -10.60 4.33 -13.13
N GLY A 294 -10.47 4.80 -14.36
CA GLY A 294 -9.89 6.10 -14.70
C GLY A 294 -8.38 6.07 -14.91
N ASP A 295 -7.81 7.26 -15.04
CA ASP A 295 -6.37 7.48 -15.02
C ASP A 295 -5.87 7.73 -13.59
N VAL A 296 -4.57 7.97 -13.45
CA VAL A 296 -3.92 8.27 -12.15
C VAL A 296 -4.63 9.36 -11.34
N ALA A 297 -5.11 10.41 -12.00
CA ALA A 297 -5.74 11.55 -11.33
C ALA A 297 -7.17 11.20 -10.90
N ALA A 298 -7.97 10.63 -11.81
CA ALA A 298 -9.35 10.22 -11.54
C ALA A 298 -9.42 9.13 -10.45
N ALA A 299 -8.48 8.18 -10.45
CA ALA A 299 -8.38 7.12 -9.46
C ALA A 299 -7.77 7.57 -8.12
N GLY A 300 -7.22 8.79 -8.04
CA GLY A 300 -6.62 9.32 -6.81
C GLY A 300 -5.41 8.52 -6.31
N ILE A 301 -4.59 7.97 -7.22
CA ILE A 301 -3.50 7.03 -6.91
C ILE A 301 -2.53 7.58 -5.87
N ALA A 302 -2.16 8.87 -5.96
CA ALA A 302 -1.28 9.50 -4.98
C ALA A 302 -1.88 9.51 -3.56
N GLY A 303 -3.20 9.74 -3.44
CA GLY A 303 -3.92 9.69 -2.17
C GLY A 303 -4.03 8.27 -1.62
N LEU A 304 -4.29 7.29 -2.47
CA LEU A 304 -4.29 5.86 -2.10
C LEU A 304 -2.91 5.41 -1.61
N PHE A 305 -1.83 5.86 -2.25
CA PHE A 305 -0.48 5.60 -1.77
C PHE A 305 -0.22 6.28 -0.42
N ALA A 306 -0.62 7.54 -0.24
CA ALA A 306 -0.44 8.23 1.03
C ALA A 306 -1.14 7.51 2.20
N GLN A 307 -2.34 6.96 1.96
CA GLN A 307 -3.05 6.12 2.93
C GLN A 307 -2.26 4.84 3.24
N TYR A 308 -1.84 4.11 2.20
CA TYR A 308 -1.04 2.89 2.34
C TYR A 308 0.30 3.11 3.04
N ALA A 309 0.96 4.23 2.76
CA ALA A 309 2.20 4.64 3.41
C ALA A 309 1.99 5.07 4.88
N GLY A 310 0.84 5.66 5.19
CA GLY A 310 0.43 5.99 6.56
C GLY A 310 0.39 4.76 7.48
N ASP A 311 -0.01 3.61 6.93
CA ASP A 311 -0.06 2.32 7.64
C ASP A 311 1.34 1.86 8.12
N VAL A 312 2.43 2.22 7.41
CA VAL A 312 3.82 1.94 7.82
C VAL A 312 4.18 2.72 9.07
N GLY A 313 3.85 4.01 9.08
CA GLY A 313 4.16 4.89 10.19
C GLY A 313 3.42 4.42 11.44
N ALA A 314 2.15 4.02 11.29
CA ALA A 314 1.38 3.40 12.36
C ALA A 314 1.99 2.07 12.84
N ALA A 315 2.42 1.18 11.95
CA ALA A 315 3.02 -0.10 12.33
C ALA A 315 4.39 0.04 12.99
N ARG A 316 5.29 0.85 12.40
CA ARG A 316 6.61 1.19 12.98
C ARG A 316 6.42 1.86 14.34
N LEU A 317 5.45 2.77 14.44
CA LEU A 317 5.09 3.40 15.70
C LEU A 317 4.60 2.37 16.71
N ASN A 318 3.68 1.47 16.36
CA ASN A 318 3.19 0.46 17.30
C ASN A 318 4.32 -0.45 17.83
N GLN A 319 5.26 -0.84 16.98
CA GLN A 319 6.44 -1.61 17.39
C GLN A 319 7.37 -0.78 18.29
N ALA A 320 7.61 0.48 17.95
CA ALA A 320 8.43 1.39 18.74
C ALA A 320 7.78 1.66 20.11
N LEU A 321 6.47 1.94 20.13
CA LEU A 321 5.68 2.15 21.35
C LEU A 321 5.62 0.88 22.22
N GLY A 322 5.51 -0.31 21.63
CA GLY A 322 5.54 -1.57 22.38
C GLY A 322 6.83 -1.75 23.19
N ARG A 323 7.97 -1.33 22.63
CA ARG A 323 9.26 -1.31 23.32
C ARG A 323 9.38 -0.14 24.29
N LEU A 324 8.97 1.06 23.84
CA LEU A 324 9.03 2.29 24.63
C LEU A 324 8.22 2.19 25.93
N LYS A 325 7.06 1.52 25.93
CA LYS A 325 6.22 1.35 27.13
C LYS A 325 6.96 0.78 28.35
N ARG A 326 8.03 0.01 28.13
CA ARG A 326 8.84 -0.64 29.18
C ARG A 326 10.22 0.03 29.35
N TYR A 327 10.47 1.13 28.65
CA TYR A 327 11.75 1.81 28.66
C TYR A 327 12.02 2.44 30.02
N GLU A 328 13.20 2.23 30.56
CA GLU A 328 13.70 2.92 31.74
C GLU A 328 15.04 3.59 31.42
N PHE A 329 15.32 4.70 32.08
CA PHE A 329 16.56 5.43 31.91
C PHE A 329 17.78 4.53 32.13
N GLY A 330 18.76 4.63 31.22
CA GLY A 330 19.95 3.78 31.21
C GLY A 330 19.85 2.56 30.29
N GLN A 331 18.65 2.23 29.77
CA GLN A 331 18.49 1.26 28.69
C GLN A 331 18.89 1.83 27.32
N SER A 332 18.95 0.97 26.30
CA SER A 332 19.19 1.39 24.92
C SER A 332 18.19 2.46 24.48
N ARG A 333 18.68 3.52 23.84
CA ARG A 333 17.86 4.63 23.32
C ARG A 333 17.16 4.31 21.99
N GLU A 334 17.35 3.11 21.44
CA GLU A 334 16.75 2.67 20.18
C GLU A 334 15.23 2.93 20.09
N PRO A 335 14.37 2.56 21.07
CA PRO A 335 12.94 2.85 21.00
C PRO A 335 12.62 4.35 20.99
N LEU A 336 13.40 5.17 21.70
CA LEU A 336 13.25 6.63 21.71
C LEU A 336 13.56 7.21 20.32
N LEU A 337 14.69 6.80 19.74
CA LEU A 337 15.14 7.26 18.43
C LEU A 337 14.18 6.84 17.32
N ALA A 338 13.56 5.66 17.43
CA ALA A 338 12.56 5.20 16.48
C ALA A 338 11.29 6.08 16.51
N VAL A 339 10.78 6.43 17.71
CA VAL A 339 9.62 7.31 17.85
C VAL A 339 9.95 8.75 17.40
N ASP A 340 11.06 9.32 17.85
CA ASP A 340 11.52 10.66 17.46
C ASP A 340 11.76 10.78 15.94
N GLY A 341 12.30 9.72 15.32
CA GLY A 341 12.41 9.58 13.87
C GLY A 341 11.06 9.68 13.17
N LEU A 342 10.06 8.92 13.62
CA LEU A 342 8.70 8.94 13.07
C LEU A 342 8.01 10.30 13.26
N VAL A 343 8.18 10.94 14.43
CA VAL A 343 7.64 12.28 14.69
C VAL A 343 8.24 13.31 13.73
N ARG A 344 9.55 13.24 13.45
CA ARG A 344 10.19 14.09 12.44
C ARG A 344 9.70 13.78 11.03
N GLU A 345 9.62 12.52 10.64
CA GLU A 345 9.08 12.10 9.33
C GLU A 345 7.65 12.60 9.11
N SER A 346 6.83 12.62 10.16
CA SER A 346 5.43 13.05 10.11
C SER A 346 5.22 14.51 9.75
N GLN A 347 6.25 15.37 9.86
CA GLN A 347 6.13 16.80 9.53
C GLN A 347 5.65 17.03 8.09
N ARG A 348 5.90 16.06 7.19
CA ARG A 348 5.50 16.13 5.78
C ARG A 348 4.18 15.41 5.46
N SER A 349 3.51 14.84 6.46
CA SER A 349 2.28 14.06 6.30
C SER A 349 1.29 14.35 7.43
N PRO A 350 0.26 15.19 7.19
CA PRO A 350 -0.76 15.52 8.20
C PRO A 350 -1.45 14.29 8.80
N GLN A 351 -1.81 13.31 7.96
CA GLN A 351 -2.52 12.10 8.41
C GLN A 351 -1.65 11.20 9.29
N LEU A 352 -0.36 11.05 8.95
CA LEU A 352 0.57 10.31 9.78
C LEU A 352 0.82 11.03 11.11
N ARG A 353 0.91 12.36 11.08
CA ARG A 353 1.09 13.18 12.29
C ARG A 353 -0.07 13.03 13.26
N GLU A 354 -1.32 13.07 12.78
CA GLU A 354 -2.51 12.81 13.59
C GLU A 354 -2.48 11.39 14.20
N THR A 355 -2.12 10.40 13.38
CA THR A 355 -2.01 9.01 13.84
C THR A 355 -0.96 8.85 14.94
N ILE A 356 0.20 9.49 14.78
CA ILE A 356 1.27 9.45 15.78
C ILE A 356 0.82 10.12 17.07
N GLU A 357 0.22 11.32 16.98
CA GLU A 357 -0.26 12.04 18.15
C GLU A 357 -1.29 11.24 18.95
N ASP A 358 -2.28 10.65 18.28
CA ASP A 358 -3.31 9.85 18.92
C ASP A 358 -2.73 8.64 19.66
N ARG A 359 -1.72 7.98 19.07
CA ARG A 359 -1.08 6.80 19.66
C ARG A 359 -0.15 7.15 20.82
N LEU A 360 0.55 8.28 20.74
CA LEU A 360 1.33 8.84 21.83
C LEU A 360 0.42 9.21 23.02
N ALA A 361 -0.65 9.95 22.76
CA ALA A 361 -1.64 10.34 23.77
C ALA A 361 -2.35 9.11 24.38
N ALA A 362 -2.66 8.09 23.59
CA ALA A 362 -3.20 6.83 24.11
C ALA A 362 -2.20 6.11 25.04
N THR A 363 -0.90 6.16 24.72
CA THR A 363 0.14 5.50 25.53
C THR A 363 0.36 6.18 26.88
N LEU A 364 0.16 7.50 27.00
CA LEU A 364 0.19 8.21 28.29
C LEU A 364 -0.85 7.67 29.29
N GLN A 365 -1.95 7.12 28.78
CA GLN A 365 -3.06 6.59 29.57
C GLN A 365 -2.90 5.10 29.95
N THR A 366 -1.78 4.45 29.59
CA THR A 366 -1.50 3.06 29.97
C THR A 366 -0.57 2.97 31.19
N ASP A 367 -0.21 1.76 31.57
CA ASP A 367 0.80 1.41 32.59
C ASP A 367 2.26 1.59 32.10
N ALA A 368 2.50 2.44 31.10
CA ALA A 368 3.85 2.72 30.62
C ALA A 368 4.72 3.31 31.74
N THR A 369 6.02 3.01 31.70
CA THR A 369 7.00 3.52 32.68
C THR A 369 7.01 5.05 32.72
N LEU A 370 7.46 5.62 33.86
CA LEU A 370 7.55 7.07 34.04
C LEU A 370 8.42 7.72 32.95
N ASP A 371 9.58 7.14 32.68
CA ASP A 371 10.54 7.66 31.69
C ASP A 371 9.96 7.67 30.27
N ALA A 372 9.21 6.62 29.92
CA ALA A 372 8.51 6.56 28.64
C ALA A 372 7.45 7.67 28.53
N LYS A 373 6.66 7.90 29.59
CA LYS A 373 5.63 8.94 29.61
C LYS A 373 6.24 10.35 29.55
N GLN A 374 7.35 10.59 30.25
CA GLN A 374 8.07 11.87 30.17
C GLN A 374 8.57 12.13 28.74
N PHE A 375 9.21 11.15 28.10
CA PHE A 375 9.63 11.26 26.70
C PHE A 375 8.44 11.50 25.75
N ILE A 376 7.32 10.81 25.95
CA ILE A 376 6.12 11.02 25.12
C ILE A 376 5.61 12.47 25.22
N CYS A 377 5.63 13.07 26.42
CA CYS A 377 5.28 14.49 26.57
C CYS A 377 6.22 15.41 25.77
N GLU A 378 7.52 15.11 25.72
CA GLU A 378 8.47 15.85 24.88
C GLU A 378 8.14 15.73 23.39
N GLU A 379 7.83 14.53 22.90
CA GLU A 379 7.42 14.30 21.51
C GLU A 379 6.11 15.04 21.16
N LEU A 380 5.12 15.02 22.06
CA LEU A 380 3.87 15.76 21.88
C LEU A 380 4.10 17.28 21.81
N SER A 381 5.09 17.79 22.55
CA SER A 381 5.52 19.21 22.46
C SER A 381 6.01 19.59 21.06
N LYS A 382 6.66 18.65 20.34
CA LYS A 382 7.11 18.84 18.96
C LYS A 382 5.95 18.75 17.96
N ILE A 383 4.85 18.09 18.34
CA ILE A 383 3.65 17.97 17.54
C ILE A 383 2.80 19.24 17.62
N GLY A 384 2.48 19.68 18.84
CA GLY A 384 1.83 20.96 19.11
C GLY A 384 0.43 21.10 18.51
N SER A 385 -0.39 20.03 18.55
CA SER A 385 -1.78 20.09 18.08
C SER A 385 -2.77 19.97 19.24
N GLU A 386 -4.01 20.40 19.02
CA GLU A 386 -5.04 20.37 20.07
C GLU A 386 -5.51 18.96 20.48
N ARG A 387 -5.18 17.93 19.68
CA ARG A 387 -5.72 16.56 19.88
C ARG A 387 -5.24 15.92 21.18
N SER A 388 -3.98 16.17 21.54
CA SER A 388 -3.38 15.63 22.77
C SER A 388 -3.69 16.45 24.03
N VAL A 389 -4.24 17.66 23.90
CA VAL A 389 -4.52 18.57 25.03
C VAL A 389 -5.39 17.93 26.12
N PRO A 390 -6.51 17.26 25.83
CA PRO A 390 -7.35 16.66 26.88
C PRO A 390 -6.65 15.57 27.69
N VAL A 391 -5.66 14.88 27.10
CA VAL A 391 -4.88 13.86 27.80
C VAL A 391 -3.79 14.51 28.65
N LEU A 392 -3.06 15.50 28.10
CA LEU A 392 -2.02 16.23 28.82
C LEU A 392 -2.59 17.00 30.01
N ALA A 393 -3.79 17.59 29.87
CA ALA A 393 -4.45 18.31 30.95
C ALA A 393 -4.69 17.45 32.20
N LYS A 394 -5.04 16.17 32.02
CA LYS A 394 -5.24 15.22 33.12
C LYS A 394 -3.95 14.92 33.90
N LEU A 395 -2.79 15.16 33.31
CA LEU A 395 -1.49 14.93 33.94
C LEU A 395 -0.97 16.17 34.70
N LEU A 396 -1.65 17.31 34.60
CA LEU A 396 -1.19 18.57 35.25
C LEU A 396 -1.20 18.48 36.78
N THR A 397 -2.03 17.63 37.36
CA THR A 397 -2.11 17.39 38.81
C THR A 397 -1.34 16.13 39.25
N ASP A 398 -0.69 15.42 38.32
CA ASP A 398 0.10 14.24 38.63
C ASP A 398 1.45 14.62 39.27
N GLU A 399 1.78 14.01 40.41
CA GLU A 399 2.98 14.31 41.20
C GLU A 399 4.28 14.18 40.38
N LYS A 400 4.35 13.21 39.45
CA LYS A 400 5.57 12.87 38.72
C LYS A 400 5.58 13.37 37.28
N LEU A 401 4.40 13.56 36.68
CA LEU A 401 4.24 13.92 35.26
C LEU A 401 3.82 15.37 35.02
N SER A 402 3.37 16.10 36.05
CA SER A 402 2.92 17.50 35.91
C SER A 402 3.92 18.40 35.20
N ASN A 403 5.21 18.28 35.51
CA ASN A 403 6.27 19.07 34.85
C ASN A 403 6.37 18.78 33.34
N ALA A 404 6.32 17.49 32.96
CA ALA A 404 6.41 17.08 31.56
C ALA A 404 5.14 17.49 30.78
N ALA A 405 3.96 17.36 31.40
CA ALA A 405 2.71 17.79 30.78
C ALA A 405 2.66 19.31 30.57
N ARG A 406 3.12 20.10 31.55
CA ARG A 406 3.25 21.57 31.41
C ARG A 406 4.20 21.93 30.28
N PHE A 407 5.37 21.30 30.21
CA PHE A 407 6.35 21.52 29.13
C PHE A 407 5.74 21.31 27.73
N ALA A 408 4.90 20.27 27.59
CA ALA A 408 4.22 19.96 26.33
C ALA A 408 3.13 20.99 25.98
N LEU A 409 2.31 21.37 26.96
CA LEU A 409 1.21 22.33 26.79
C LEU A 409 1.71 23.76 26.54
N GLU A 410 2.76 24.21 27.22
CA GLU A 410 3.37 25.55 27.03
C GLU A 410 3.91 25.76 25.60
N ARG A 411 4.24 24.67 24.89
CA ARG A 411 4.73 24.70 23.50
C ARG A 411 3.62 24.47 22.47
N ASN A 412 2.39 24.28 22.92
CA ASN A 412 1.26 24.03 22.05
C ASN A 412 0.60 25.37 21.63
N PRO A 413 0.54 25.70 20.33
CA PRO A 413 -0.06 26.94 19.85
C PRO A 413 -1.59 27.00 19.97
N SER A 414 -2.26 25.92 20.36
CA SER A 414 -3.72 25.90 20.52
C SER A 414 -4.16 26.70 21.77
N PRO A 415 -5.16 27.59 21.67
CA PRO A 415 -5.73 28.26 22.84
C PRO A 415 -6.28 27.31 23.91
N LYS A 416 -6.68 26.09 23.52
CA LYS A 416 -7.13 25.05 24.48
C LYS A 416 -6.01 24.62 25.44
N ALA A 417 -4.75 24.73 25.03
CA ALA A 417 -3.62 24.43 25.92
C ALA A 417 -3.50 25.48 27.04
N ASP A 418 -3.65 26.76 26.71
CA ASP A 418 -3.70 27.86 27.70
C ASP A 418 -4.89 27.70 28.66
N GLU A 419 -6.06 27.34 28.13
CA GLU A 419 -7.25 27.05 28.94
C GLU A 419 -7.00 25.90 29.92
N ALA A 420 -6.38 24.81 29.45
CA ALA A 420 -6.01 23.67 30.31
C ALA A 420 -5.01 24.06 31.40
N LEU A 421 -3.98 24.84 31.07
CA LEU A 421 -2.98 25.32 32.03
C LEU A 421 -3.60 26.22 33.10
N ARG A 422 -4.47 27.17 32.70
CA ARG A 422 -5.18 28.04 33.66
C ARG A 422 -6.14 27.25 34.54
N GLY A 423 -6.86 26.29 33.95
CA GLY A 423 -7.82 25.44 34.67
C GLY A 423 -7.18 24.54 35.71
N ALA A 424 -5.89 24.22 35.60
CA ALA A 424 -5.17 23.42 36.60
C ALA A 424 -4.69 24.23 37.82
N LEU A 425 -4.80 25.56 37.79
CA LEU A 425 -4.47 26.43 38.93
C LEU A 425 -5.64 26.59 39.93
N THR A 426 -6.82 26.13 39.54
CA THR A 426 -8.07 26.17 40.33
C THR A 426 -8.43 24.79 40.81
#